data_AF-A0A409WRR1-F1
#
_entry.id   AF-A0A409WRR1-F1
#
_cell.length_a   1.000
_cell.length_b   1.000
_cell.length_c   1.000
_cell.angle_alpha   90.00
_cell.angle_beta   90.00
_cell.angle_gamma   90.00
#
_symmetry.space_group_name_H-M   'P 1'
#
loop_
_entity.id
_entity.type
_entity.pdbx_description
1 polymer ?
#
loop_
_entity_poly.entity_id
_entity_poly.type
_entity_poly.pdbx_seq_one_letter_code
_entity_poly.pdbx_strand_id
1 'polypeptide(L)'
;MPNNGRIGELEETIARAYTRTANLRALPFKIGCPEVIENSRAIFERLIAPQVRNSLSTDIQVLSSQFEEPMTQKDSTQESVLAPELRLAFIRAGMSTISQAKFLSHLTINGLTYATSSKHAGNSCALISFPGSQQLVPCQIAYILQLEVGPNVKIYLGVRRHKPANISRDPYLRYAALRAKIWDSAFELVEIVETSSIRSHFACLPLKLQGNDLVVVMSLSRVILVD
;
A
#
# COMPACT_ATOMS: atom_id res chain seq x y z
N MET A 1 28.52 -12.57 -31.26
CA MET A 1 27.43 -12.11 -30.37
C MET A 1 26.66 -13.34 -29.91
N PRO A 2 26.58 -13.64 -28.61
CA PRO A 2 25.70 -14.69 -28.13
C PRO A 2 24.25 -14.18 -28.18
N ASN A 3 23.46 -14.77 -29.08
CA ASN A 3 22.01 -14.68 -29.08
C ASN A 3 21.50 -15.75 -28.11
N ASN A 4 20.80 -15.35 -27.04
CA ASN A 4 20.09 -16.27 -26.17
C ASN A 4 18.97 -16.95 -26.97
N GLY A 5 19.26 -18.15 -27.49
CA GLY A 5 18.38 -18.97 -28.33
C GLY A 5 17.14 -19.46 -27.60
N ARG A 6 16.18 -18.58 -27.34
CA ARG A 6 14.80 -18.89 -26.94
C ARG A 6 13.80 -18.24 -27.89
N ILE A 7 14.03 -18.41 -29.18
CA ILE A 7 13.07 -18.05 -30.24
C ILE A 7 11.84 -18.96 -30.04
N GLY A 8 10.69 -18.39 -29.66
CA GLY A 8 9.45 -19.12 -29.39
C GLY A 8 8.80 -18.80 -28.03
N GLU A 9 9.58 -18.63 -26.95
CA GLU A 9 9.02 -18.37 -25.61
C GLU A 9 8.40 -16.98 -25.50
N LEU A 10 8.99 -15.99 -26.18
CA LEU A 10 8.47 -14.64 -26.24
C LEU A 10 7.14 -14.62 -27.01
N GLU A 11 7.09 -15.25 -28.17
CA GLU A 11 5.92 -15.37 -29.03
C GLU A 11 4.78 -16.11 -28.31
N GLU A 12 5.10 -17.20 -27.62
CA GLU A 12 4.14 -17.94 -26.80
C GLU A 12 3.61 -17.09 -25.63
N THR A 13 4.48 -16.36 -24.94
CA THR A 13 4.08 -15.45 -23.85
C THR A 13 3.15 -14.35 -24.36
N ILE A 14 3.47 -13.76 -25.51
CA ILE A 14 2.64 -12.74 -26.17
C ILE A 14 1.29 -13.34 -26.56
N ALA A 15 1.27 -14.51 -27.19
CA ALA A 15 0.03 -15.18 -27.61
C ALA A 15 -0.87 -15.49 -26.41
N ARG A 16 -0.32 -16.08 -25.34
CA ARG A 16 -1.06 -16.35 -24.09
C ARG A 16 -1.60 -15.09 -23.45
N ALA A 17 -0.80 -14.01 -23.38
CA ALA A 17 -1.24 -12.73 -22.84
C ALA A 17 -2.37 -12.12 -23.67
N TYR A 18 -2.29 -12.21 -25.00
CA TYR A 18 -3.31 -11.75 -25.91
C TYR A 18 -4.63 -12.53 -25.71
N THR A 19 -4.59 -13.86 -25.70
CA THR A 19 -5.76 -14.71 -25.47
C THR A 19 -6.41 -14.44 -24.10
N ARG A 20 -5.62 -14.32 -23.03
CA ARG A 20 -6.13 -13.97 -21.70
C ARG A 20 -6.82 -12.61 -21.70
N THR A 21 -6.23 -11.61 -22.36
CA THR A 21 -6.81 -10.27 -22.48
C THR A 21 -8.13 -10.30 -23.27
N ALA A 22 -8.18 -11.06 -24.38
CA ALA A 22 -9.40 -11.24 -25.17
C ALA A 22 -10.50 -11.93 -24.36
N ASN A 23 -10.16 -12.95 -23.57
CA ASN A 23 -11.11 -13.63 -22.69
C ASN A 23 -11.66 -12.69 -21.60
N LEU A 24 -10.82 -11.85 -21.01
CA LEU A 24 -11.26 -10.84 -20.03
C LEU A 24 -12.18 -9.79 -20.66
N ARG A 25 -11.89 -9.35 -21.91
CA ARG A 25 -12.78 -8.45 -22.67
C ARG A 25 -14.14 -9.07 -22.93
N ALA A 26 -14.18 -10.38 -23.20
CA ALA A 26 -15.41 -11.08 -23.53
C ALA A 26 -16.29 -11.38 -22.30
N LEU A 27 -15.74 -11.40 -21.08
CA LEU A 27 -16.47 -11.75 -19.86
C LEU A 27 -17.79 -10.98 -19.67
N PRO A 28 -17.84 -9.63 -19.81
CA PRO A 28 -19.07 -8.86 -19.63
C PRO A 28 -20.11 -9.05 -20.73
N PHE A 29 -19.76 -9.74 -21.83
CA PHE A 29 -20.64 -9.97 -22.99
C PHE A 29 -21.12 -11.41 -23.08
N LYS A 30 -20.69 -12.29 -22.15
CA LYS A 30 -21.18 -13.67 -22.11
C LYS A 30 -22.63 -13.69 -21.62
N ILE A 31 -23.47 -14.49 -22.28
CA ILE A 31 -24.84 -14.75 -21.85
C ILE A 31 -24.81 -15.36 -20.44
N GLY A 32 -25.60 -14.82 -19.52
CA GLY A 32 -25.61 -15.25 -18.12
C GLY A 32 -24.43 -14.70 -17.29
N CYS A 33 -23.80 -13.60 -17.73
CA CYS A 33 -22.76 -12.93 -16.94
C CYS A 33 -23.32 -12.53 -15.56
N PRO A 34 -22.65 -12.92 -14.46
CA PRO A 34 -23.05 -12.48 -13.13
C PRO A 34 -23.07 -10.95 -13.03
N GLU A 35 -24.10 -10.40 -12.41
CA GLU A 35 -24.29 -8.95 -12.23
C GLU A 35 -23.06 -8.26 -11.62
N VAL A 36 -22.33 -8.94 -10.73
CA VAL A 36 -21.09 -8.41 -10.14
C VAL A 36 -19.99 -8.14 -11.17
N ILE A 37 -19.89 -8.96 -12.22
CA ILE A 37 -18.91 -8.76 -13.31
C ILE A 37 -19.35 -7.57 -14.17
N GLU A 38 -20.65 -7.45 -14.42
CA GLU A 38 -21.22 -6.32 -15.14
C GLU A 38 -21.03 -5.00 -14.40
N ASN A 39 -21.30 -4.98 -13.08
CA ASN A 39 -21.03 -3.84 -12.19
C ASN A 39 -19.53 -3.48 -12.12
N SER A 40 -18.66 -4.45 -12.41
CA SER A 40 -17.20 -4.26 -12.44
C SER A 40 -16.66 -3.93 -13.85
N ARG A 41 -17.53 -3.74 -14.86
CA ARG A 41 -17.12 -3.51 -16.26
C ARG A 41 -16.10 -2.38 -16.41
N ALA A 42 -16.32 -1.25 -15.75
CA ALA A 42 -15.41 -0.11 -15.82
C ALA A 42 -13.99 -0.43 -15.30
N ILE A 43 -13.86 -1.35 -14.33
CA ILE A 43 -12.56 -1.80 -13.81
C ILE A 43 -11.86 -2.65 -14.88
N PHE A 44 -12.58 -3.60 -15.49
CA PHE A 44 -12.04 -4.42 -16.57
C PHE A 44 -11.61 -3.58 -17.77
N GLU A 45 -12.44 -2.63 -18.19
CA GLU A 45 -12.12 -1.71 -19.29
C GLU A 45 -10.83 -0.92 -19.02
N ARG A 46 -10.65 -0.42 -17.79
CA ARG A 46 -9.41 0.27 -17.38
C ARG A 46 -8.18 -0.64 -17.35
N LEU A 47 -8.32 -1.88 -16.85
CA LEU A 47 -7.22 -2.86 -16.83
C LEU A 47 -6.75 -3.26 -18.23
N ILE A 48 -7.68 -3.22 -19.18
CA ILE A 48 -7.50 -3.69 -20.55
C ILE A 48 -7.09 -2.55 -21.49
N ALA A 49 -7.39 -1.30 -21.13
CA ALA A 49 -6.99 -0.11 -21.87
C ALA A 49 -5.45 0.08 -21.81
N PRO A 50 -4.74 0.08 -22.96
CA PRO A 50 -3.28 0.23 -23.00
C PRO A 50 -2.78 1.54 -22.35
N GLN A 51 -3.60 2.60 -22.44
CA GLN A 51 -3.26 3.95 -21.98
C GLN A 51 -3.24 4.11 -20.45
N VAL A 52 -3.74 3.12 -19.70
CA VAL A 52 -3.84 3.16 -18.22
C VAL A 52 -2.75 2.32 -17.55
N ARG A 53 -1.95 1.55 -18.34
CA ARG A 53 -0.90 0.66 -17.82
C ARG A 53 0.37 1.42 -17.42
N ASN A 54 0.27 2.23 -16.37
CA ASN A 54 1.43 2.70 -15.59
C ASN A 54 2.04 1.59 -14.71
N SER A 55 1.41 0.41 -14.65
CA SER A 55 1.87 -0.72 -13.81
C SER A 55 3.17 -1.35 -14.29
N LEU A 56 3.42 -1.35 -15.61
CA LEU A 56 4.65 -1.92 -16.17
C LEU A 56 5.87 -1.08 -15.77
N SER A 57 5.71 0.24 -15.69
CA SER A 57 6.75 1.14 -15.20
C SER A 57 7.05 0.89 -13.72
N THR A 58 6.03 0.62 -12.90
CA THR A 58 6.23 0.25 -11.49
C THR A 58 6.91 -1.12 -11.36
N ASP A 59 6.53 -2.12 -12.16
CA ASP A 59 7.17 -3.43 -12.16
C ASP A 59 8.62 -3.39 -12.67
N ILE A 60 8.90 -2.58 -13.70
CA ILE A 60 10.26 -2.32 -14.19
C ILE A 60 11.08 -1.62 -13.11
N GLN A 61 10.55 -0.60 -12.44
CA GLN A 61 11.24 0.08 -11.34
C GLN A 61 11.53 -0.87 -10.17
N VAL A 62 10.62 -1.80 -9.84
CA VAL A 62 10.87 -2.83 -8.83
C VAL A 62 12.04 -3.74 -9.24
N LEU A 63 12.09 -4.19 -10.50
CA LEU A 63 13.20 -4.99 -11.02
C LEU A 63 14.52 -4.20 -11.04
N SER A 64 14.48 -2.91 -11.37
CA SER A 64 15.65 -2.02 -11.33
C SER A 64 16.13 -1.77 -9.90
N SER A 65 15.21 -1.61 -8.95
CA SER A 65 15.52 -1.34 -7.54
C SER A 65 16.10 -2.55 -6.79
N GLN A 66 16.03 -3.76 -7.34
CA GLN A 66 16.74 -4.93 -6.77
C GLN A 66 18.27 -4.79 -6.84
N PHE A 67 18.78 -3.83 -7.62
CA PHE A 67 20.21 -3.57 -7.78
C PHE A 67 20.67 -2.25 -7.15
N GLU A 68 19.79 -1.47 -6.51
CA GLU A 68 20.14 -0.17 -5.92
C GLU A 68 19.85 -0.11 -4.42
N GLU A 69 20.85 0.34 -3.64
CA GLU A 69 20.71 0.72 -2.24
C GLU A 69 19.69 1.87 -2.07
N PRO A 70 19.01 2.00 -0.92
CA PRO A 70 17.94 2.97 -0.71
C PRO A 70 18.46 4.41 -0.86
N MET A 71 18.22 5.00 -2.03
CA MET A 71 18.49 6.41 -2.27
C MET A 71 17.42 7.30 -1.65
N THR A 72 17.82 8.11 -0.67
CA THR A 72 17.05 9.27 -0.20
C THR A 72 17.03 10.35 -1.29
N GLN A 73 15.88 10.53 -1.97
CA GLN A 73 15.68 11.66 -2.89
C GLN A 73 15.59 12.98 -2.11
N LYS A 74 16.40 13.96 -2.56
CA LYS A 74 16.50 15.32 -2.01
C LYS A 74 15.28 16.16 -2.41
N ASP A 75 14.20 16.10 -1.64
CA ASP A 75 13.26 17.23 -1.57
C ASP A 75 13.86 18.33 -0.68
N SER A 76 13.50 19.60 -0.93
CA SER A 76 14.02 20.78 -0.24
C SER A 76 13.80 20.72 1.27
N THR A 77 14.83 20.34 2.02
CA THR A 77 14.71 19.96 3.42
C THR A 77 15.22 21.03 4.36
N GLN A 78 14.30 21.80 4.92
CA GLN A 78 14.54 22.53 6.15
C GLN A 78 14.10 21.66 7.32
N GLU A 79 14.93 21.59 8.35
CA GLU A 79 14.52 21.07 9.65
C GLU A 79 13.36 21.91 10.17
N SER A 80 12.26 21.24 10.52
CA SER A 80 11.06 21.89 10.99
C SER A 80 10.81 21.52 12.45
N VAL A 81 10.22 22.47 13.17
CA VAL A 81 9.76 22.25 14.54
C VAL A 81 8.65 21.21 14.53
N LEU A 82 8.81 20.18 15.36
CA LEU A 82 7.81 19.10 15.48
C LEU A 82 6.46 19.64 15.94
N ALA A 83 5.40 19.25 15.22
CA ALA A 83 4.02 19.53 15.62
C ALA A 83 3.73 18.96 17.03
N PRO A 84 2.84 19.59 17.82
CA PRO A 84 2.52 19.13 19.18
C PRO A 84 2.08 17.66 19.26
N GLU A 85 1.29 17.19 18.29
CA GLU A 85 0.84 15.79 18.25
C GLU A 85 1.99 14.80 18.08
N LEU A 86 3.02 15.15 17.30
CA LEU A 86 4.21 14.32 17.09
C LEU A 86 5.08 14.29 18.34
N ARG A 87 5.26 15.44 19.01
CA ARG A 87 5.99 15.49 20.29
C ARG A 87 5.36 14.55 21.32
N LEU A 88 4.03 14.61 21.45
CA LEU A 88 3.29 13.69 22.33
C LEU A 88 3.43 12.23 21.89
N ALA A 89 3.46 11.95 20.58
CA ALA A 89 3.65 10.60 20.07
C ALA A 89 5.06 10.04 20.40
N PHE A 90 6.12 10.85 20.30
CA PHE A 90 7.48 10.45 20.72
C PHE A 90 7.56 10.17 22.22
N ILE A 91 6.93 11.02 23.05
CA ILE A 91 6.86 10.81 24.50
C ILE A 91 6.14 9.50 24.83
N ARG A 92 4.99 9.22 24.19
CA ARG A 92 4.25 7.95 24.37
C ARG A 92 5.06 6.73 23.93
N ALA A 93 5.91 6.88 22.92
CA ALA A 93 6.82 5.84 22.47
C ALA A 93 8.05 5.64 23.39
N GLY A 94 8.15 6.39 24.49
CA GLY A 94 9.29 6.32 25.42
C GLY A 94 10.59 6.87 24.85
N MET A 95 10.50 7.67 23.78
CA MET A 95 11.65 8.30 23.14
C MET A 95 11.96 9.66 23.79
N SER A 96 13.23 10.06 23.76
CA SER A 96 13.63 11.40 24.19
C SER A 96 12.92 12.48 23.38
N THR A 97 12.64 13.62 24.02
CA THR A 97 11.96 14.74 23.37
C THR A 97 12.83 15.29 22.25
N ILE A 98 12.46 14.98 21.01
CA ILE A 98 13.06 15.58 19.83
C ILE A 98 12.41 16.95 19.60
N SER A 99 13.24 17.97 19.36
CA SER A 99 12.77 19.33 19.06
C SER A 99 12.57 19.56 17.56
N GLN A 100 13.43 18.95 16.73
CA GLN A 100 13.51 19.16 15.29
C GLN A 100 13.65 17.83 14.55
N ALA A 101 13.02 17.74 13.39
CA ALA A 101 13.19 16.63 12.47
C ALA A 101 13.09 17.13 11.03
N LYS A 102 13.71 16.38 10.13
CA LYS A 102 13.58 16.59 8.69
C LYS A 102 12.36 15.83 8.18
N PHE A 103 11.43 16.53 7.54
CA PHE A 103 10.20 15.93 7.04
C PHE A 103 10.38 15.49 5.58
N LEU A 104 10.00 14.26 5.30
CA LEU A 104 10.02 13.71 3.95
C LEU A 104 8.59 13.56 3.42
N SER A 105 8.41 13.79 2.13
CA SER A 105 7.13 13.61 1.44
C SER A 105 6.87 12.14 1.07
N HIS A 106 7.95 11.40 0.81
CA HIS A 106 7.98 10.02 0.35
C HIS A 106 9.15 9.24 0.96
N LEU A 107 9.06 7.91 0.90
CA LEU A 107 10.08 6.96 1.34
C LEU A 107 9.97 5.68 0.52
N THR A 108 11.09 5.17 0.01
CA THR A 108 11.14 3.90 -0.71
C THR A 108 11.68 2.80 0.20
N ILE A 109 10.94 1.69 0.34
CA ILE A 109 11.34 0.51 1.10
C ILE A 109 11.15 -0.71 0.20
N ASN A 110 12.23 -1.46 -0.07
CA ASN A 110 12.21 -2.66 -0.92
C ASN A 110 11.55 -2.42 -2.30
N GLY A 111 11.87 -1.29 -2.94
CA GLY A 111 11.30 -0.89 -4.24
C GLY A 111 9.85 -0.39 -4.19
N LEU A 112 9.22 -0.32 -3.01
CA LEU A 112 7.87 0.22 -2.84
C LEU A 112 7.92 1.63 -2.27
N THR A 113 7.23 2.57 -2.93
CA THR A 113 7.18 3.97 -2.52
C THR A 113 5.99 4.21 -1.59
N TYR A 114 6.29 4.57 -0.35
CA TYR A 114 5.35 5.09 0.63
C TYR A 114 5.34 6.61 0.61
N ALA A 115 4.21 7.22 0.92
CA ALA A 115 4.06 8.66 0.94
C ALA A 115 3.22 9.12 2.13
N THR A 116 3.35 10.40 2.49
CA THR A 116 2.43 11.02 3.45
C THR A 116 1.03 11.15 2.85
N SER A 117 -0.01 11.07 3.70
CA SER A 117 -1.40 11.14 3.27
C SER A 117 -1.78 12.45 2.59
N SER A 118 -1.08 13.54 2.91
CA SER A 118 -1.23 14.84 2.25
C SER A 118 -0.67 14.87 0.83
N LYS A 119 0.19 13.91 0.46
CA LYS A 119 0.83 13.83 -0.86
C LYS A 119 0.20 12.77 -1.74
N HIS A 120 -0.10 11.60 -1.20
CA HIS A 120 -0.71 10.53 -1.99
C HIS A 120 -1.55 9.60 -1.13
N ALA A 121 -2.87 9.60 -1.34
CA ALA A 121 -3.81 8.81 -0.55
C ALA A 121 -3.49 7.30 -0.56
N GLY A 122 -3.29 6.69 -1.74
CA GLY A 122 -2.99 5.25 -1.86
C GLY A 122 -1.67 4.82 -1.22
N ASN A 123 -0.56 5.45 -1.61
CA ASN A 123 0.78 5.15 -1.07
C ASN A 123 0.96 5.53 0.42
N SER A 124 -0.01 6.21 1.03
CA SER A 124 -0.05 6.44 2.48
C SER A 124 -0.66 5.29 3.28
N CYS A 125 -1.30 4.32 2.62
CA CYS A 125 -1.91 3.16 3.26
C CYS A 125 -0.88 2.05 3.46
N ALA A 126 -0.58 1.72 4.72
CA ALA A 126 0.37 0.67 5.09
C ALA A 126 -0.18 -0.26 6.19
N LEU A 127 0.08 -1.56 6.06
CA LEU A 127 -0.13 -2.55 7.11
C LEU A 127 1.10 -2.61 8.01
N ILE A 128 0.88 -2.41 9.30
CA ILE A 128 1.96 -2.26 10.28
C ILE A 128 1.85 -3.35 11.34
N SER A 129 3.00 -3.93 11.66
CA SER A 129 3.17 -4.86 12.77
C SER A 129 3.59 -4.08 14.00
N PHE A 130 2.84 -4.18 15.09
CA PHE A 130 3.19 -3.53 16.34
C PHE A 130 3.85 -4.51 17.32
N PRO A 131 4.78 -4.05 18.18
CA PRO A 131 5.41 -4.91 19.18
C PRO A 131 4.38 -5.63 20.06
N GLY A 132 4.59 -6.91 20.32
CA GLY A 132 3.70 -7.73 21.17
C GLY A 132 2.42 -8.22 20.50
N SER A 133 2.18 -7.91 19.22
CA SER A 133 1.03 -8.41 18.45
C SER A 133 1.46 -9.02 17.12
N GLN A 134 0.88 -10.17 16.78
CA GLN A 134 1.00 -10.76 15.44
C GLN A 134 0.02 -10.16 14.43
N GLN A 135 -0.96 -9.38 14.90
CA GLN A 135 -1.97 -8.79 14.04
C GLN A 135 -1.41 -7.59 13.29
N LEU A 136 -1.55 -7.63 11.97
CA LEU A 136 -1.31 -6.45 11.13
C LEU A 136 -2.47 -5.47 11.24
N VAL A 137 -2.14 -4.22 11.52
CA VAL A 137 -3.10 -3.13 11.68
C VAL A 137 -2.97 -2.19 10.47
N PRO A 138 -4.08 -1.83 9.81
CA PRO A 138 -4.04 -0.84 8.75
C PRO A 138 -3.86 0.55 9.35
N CYS A 139 -2.90 1.25 8.80
CA CYS A 139 -2.53 2.59 9.22
C CYS A 139 -2.42 3.53 8.01
N GLN A 140 -2.68 4.80 8.25
CA GLN A 140 -2.34 5.87 7.35
C GLN A 140 -1.04 6.55 7.79
N ILE A 141 -0.09 6.71 6.87
CA ILE A 141 1.15 7.45 7.09
C ILE A 141 0.83 8.94 7.04
N ALA A 142 0.84 9.60 8.21
CA ALA A 142 0.65 11.04 8.32
C ALA A 142 1.97 11.79 8.15
N TYR A 143 3.08 11.22 8.65
CA TYR A 143 4.40 11.85 8.66
C TYR A 143 5.50 10.84 8.33
N ILE A 144 6.53 11.31 7.63
CA ILE A 144 7.80 10.60 7.45
C ILE A 144 8.89 11.52 7.98
N LEU A 145 9.63 11.05 8.97
CA LEU A 145 10.57 11.84 9.76
C LEU A 145 11.96 11.24 9.64
N GLN A 146 12.92 12.05 9.22
CA GLN A 146 14.34 11.73 9.25
C GLN A 146 14.96 12.44 10.45
N LEU A 147 15.60 11.66 11.32
CA LEU A 147 16.27 12.13 12.52
C LEU A 147 17.74 11.74 12.51
N GLU A 148 18.59 12.69 12.87
CA GLU A 148 20.01 12.45 13.07
C GLU A 148 20.24 12.07 14.54
N VAL A 149 20.71 10.85 14.78
CA VAL A 149 21.02 10.31 16.10
C VAL A 149 22.52 10.01 16.14
N GLY A 150 23.30 11.04 16.48
CA GLY A 150 24.76 10.99 16.38
C GLY A 150 25.20 10.89 14.90
N PRO A 151 26.07 9.94 14.52
CA PRO A 151 26.49 9.77 13.12
C PRO A 151 25.43 9.06 12.25
N ASN A 152 24.38 8.51 12.87
CA ASN A 152 23.41 7.68 12.18
C ASN A 152 22.15 8.45 11.86
N VAL A 153 21.65 8.27 10.64
CA VAL A 153 20.34 8.74 10.23
C VAL A 153 19.32 7.63 10.48
N LYS A 154 18.27 7.93 11.26
CA LYS A 154 17.12 7.05 11.43
C LYS A 154 15.87 7.66 10.81
N ILE A 155 15.05 6.81 10.20
CA ILE A 155 13.76 7.21 9.65
C ILE A 155 12.65 6.60 10.50
N TYR A 156 11.73 7.45 10.93
CA TYR A 156 10.53 7.09 11.66
C TYR A 156 9.29 7.53 10.90
N LEU A 157 8.18 6.87 11.18
CA LEU A 157 6.88 7.17 10.60
C LEU A 157 5.93 7.61 11.70
N GLY A 158 5.24 8.72 11.47
CA GLY A 158 4.08 9.10 12.26
C GLY A 158 2.84 8.52 11.58
N VAL A 159 2.25 7.50 12.19
CA VAL A 159 1.14 6.73 11.61
C VAL A 159 -0.12 6.88 12.44
N ARG A 160 -1.27 6.80 11.78
CA ARG A 160 -2.59 6.80 12.42
C ARG A 160 -3.26 5.46 12.16
N ARG A 161 -3.54 4.69 13.21
CA ARG A 161 -4.23 3.39 13.11
C ARG A 161 -5.69 3.61 12.77
N HIS A 162 -6.26 2.78 11.89
CA HIS A 162 -7.71 2.67 11.82
C HIS A 162 -8.26 2.06 13.11
N LYS A 163 -9.39 2.58 13.59
CA LYS A 163 -10.07 1.98 14.74
C LYS A 163 -10.71 0.63 14.36
N PRO A 164 -10.82 -0.32 15.31
CA PRO A 164 -11.58 -1.54 15.09
C PRO A 164 -13.03 -1.22 14.71
N ALA A 165 -13.56 -1.88 13.69
CA ALA A 165 -14.96 -1.70 13.29
C ALA A 165 -15.90 -2.24 14.36
N ASN A 166 -16.89 -1.44 14.75
CA ASN A 166 -18.00 -1.90 15.59
C ASN A 166 -19.16 -2.38 14.71
N ILE A 167 -19.09 -3.64 14.27
CA ILE A 167 -20.12 -4.27 13.43
C ILE A 167 -20.61 -5.56 14.05
N SER A 168 -21.91 -5.84 13.90
CA SER A 168 -22.50 -7.08 14.40
C SER A 168 -22.14 -8.31 13.57
N ARG A 169 -21.83 -8.11 12.28
CA ARG A 169 -21.53 -9.18 11.33
C ARG A 169 -20.70 -8.67 10.17
N ASP A 170 -19.57 -9.33 9.88
CA ASP A 170 -18.75 -9.05 8.71
C ASP A 170 -19.28 -9.82 7.47
N PRO A 171 -19.79 -9.12 6.43
CA PRO A 171 -20.25 -9.75 5.19
C PRO A 171 -19.13 -10.38 4.35
N TYR A 172 -17.87 -9.97 4.55
CA TYR A 172 -16.72 -10.47 3.78
C TYR A 172 -16.18 -11.80 4.29
N LEU A 173 -16.60 -12.26 5.47
CA LEU A 173 -16.20 -13.57 6.02
C LEU A 173 -16.55 -14.74 5.08
N ARG A 174 -17.60 -14.61 4.27
CA ARG A 174 -18.00 -15.61 3.28
C ARG A 174 -17.06 -15.68 2.07
N TYR A 175 -16.19 -14.69 1.90
CA TYR A 175 -15.30 -14.53 0.76
C TYR A 175 -13.83 -14.56 1.21
N ALA A 176 -13.43 -15.65 1.86
CA ALA A 176 -12.08 -15.82 2.43
C ALA A 176 -10.96 -15.57 1.40
N ALA A 177 -11.20 -15.87 0.13
CA ALA A 177 -10.26 -15.61 -0.98
C ALA A 177 -9.90 -14.12 -1.12
N LEU A 178 -10.80 -13.20 -0.77
CA LEU A 178 -10.54 -11.76 -0.81
C LEU A 178 -9.64 -11.30 0.33
N ARG A 179 -9.59 -12.06 1.45
CA ARG A 179 -8.85 -11.69 2.68
C ARG A 179 -9.15 -10.27 3.16
N ALA A 180 -10.32 -9.75 2.81
CA ALA A 180 -10.77 -8.43 3.18
C ALA A 180 -11.11 -8.40 4.67
N LYS A 181 -10.83 -7.27 5.32
CA LYS A 181 -11.21 -7.00 6.70
C LYS A 181 -11.88 -5.65 6.78
N ILE A 182 -12.92 -5.53 7.59
CA ILE A 182 -13.58 -4.24 7.83
C ILE A 182 -12.95 -3.54 9.02
N TRP A 183 -12.70 -2.25 8.86
CA TRP A 183 -12.22 -1.33 9.88
C TRP A 183 -13.09 -0.08 9.92
N ASP A 184 -13.01 0.67 11.00
CA ASP A 184 -13.64 1.99 11.07
C ASP A 184 -12.88 2.98 10.16
N SER A 185 -13.60 3.89 9.53
CA SER A 185 -13.00 4.95 8.72
C SER A 185 -12.21 5.96 9.58
N ALA A 186 -12.57 6.09 10.85
CA ALA A 186 -11.90 6.96 11.80
C ALA A 186 -10.56 6.40 12.28
N PHE A 187 -9.67 7.32 12.60
CA PHE A 187 -8.31 7.02 13.04
C PHE A 187 -8.13 7.22 14.54
N GLU A 188 -7.16 6.49 15.12
CA GLU A 188 -6.58 6.76 16.42
C GLU A 188 -5.56 7.91 16.37
N LEU A 189 -5.02 8.27 17.54
CA LEU A 189 -3.96 9.27 17.65
C LEU A 189 -2.70 8.83 16.90
N VAL A 190 -1.86 9.81 16.55
CA VAL A 190 -0.57 9.53 15.91
C VAL A 190 0.32 8.72 16.85
N GLU A 191 0.94 7.70 16.29
CA GLU A 191 1.95 6.85 16.92
C GLU A 191 3.23 6.85 16.07
N ILE A 192 4.37 6.73 16.74
CA ILE A 192 5.68 6.64 16.09
C ILE A 192 6.05 5.18 15.90
N VAL A 193 6.41 4.82 14.68
CA VAL A 193 6.92 3.48 14.35
C VAL A 193 8.19 3.56 13.50
N GLU A 194 8.99 2.51 13.55
CA GLU A 194 10.13 2.35 12.65
C GLU A 194 9.68 1.81 11.29
N THR A 195 10.48 2.08 10.25
CA THR A 195 10.23 1.60 8.88
C THR A 195 10.22 0.07 8.78
N SER A 196 10.98 -0.61 9.65
CA SER A 196 11.02 -2.06 9.81
C SER A 196 9.66 -2.69 10.19
N SER A 197 8.74 -1.90 10.73
CA SER A 197 7.41 -2.33 11.15
C SER A 197 6.41 -2.41 10.00
N ILE A 198 6.69 -1.76 8.85
CA ILE A 198 5.85 -1.88 7.67
C ILE A 198 5.97 -3.29 7.08
N ARG A 199 4.82 -3.90 6.79
CA ARG A 199 4.75 -5.21 6.12
C ARG A 199 4.35 -5.13 4.66
N SER A 200 3.41 -4.25 4.33
CA SER A 200 2.92 -4.07 2.96
C SER A 200 2.04 -2.83 2.83
N HIS A 201 1.71 -2.46 1.60
CA HIS A 201 0.55 -1.61 1.32
C HIS A 201 -0.77 -2.36 1.52
N PHE A 202 -1.84 -1.59 1.69
CA PHE A 202 -3.21 -2.10 1.52
C PHE A 202 -4.01 -1.23 0.56
N ALA A 203 -5.00 -1.84 -0.09
CA ALA A 203 -6.07 -1.12 -0.75
C ALA A 203 -7.22 -0.92 0.24
N CYS A 204 -7.86 0.25 0.17
CA CYS A 204 -9.05 0.56 0.94
C CYS A 204 -10.23 0.94 0.06
N LEU A 205 -11.41 0.49 0.45
CA LEU A 205 -12.68 0.89 -0.16
C LEU A 205 -13.60 1.46 0.93
N PRO A 206 -14.07 2.71 0.80
CA PRO A 206 -15.08 3.25 1.71
C PRO A 206 -16.37 2.43 1.67
N LEU A 207 -16.97 2.19 2.83
CA LEU A 207 -18.18 1.39 3.00
C LEU A 207 -19.10 2.07 4.02
N LYS A 208 -20.38 2.24 3.67
CA LYS A 208 -21.41 2.60 4.65
C LYS A 208 -22.21 1.37 5.03
N LEU A 209 -22.18 1.00 6.32
CA LEU A 209 -22.91 -0.15 6.83
C LEU A 209 -23.53 0.20 8.18
N GLN A 210 -24.84 -0.04 8.33
CA GLN A 210 -25.59 0.26 9.56
C GLN A 210 -25.44 1.72 10.04
N GLY A 211 -25.26 2.66 9.10
CA GLY A 211 -25.07 4.09 9.42
C GLY A 211 -23.64 4.46 9.82
N ASN A 212 -22.72 3.50 9.91
CA ASN A 212 -21.31 3.75 10.22
C ASN A 212 -20.49 3.94 8.94
N ASP A 213 -19.55 4.88 8.97
CA ASP A 213 -18.54 5.05 7.94
C ASP A 213 -17.36 4.10 8.23
N LEU A 214 -17.23 3.09 7.40
CA LEU A 214 -16.26 2.02 7.51
C LEU A 214 -15.33 2.00 6.29
N VAL A 215 -14.27 1.21 6.39
CA VAL A 215 -13.39 0.91 5.27
C VAL A 215 -13.16 -0.59 5.17
N VAL A 216 -13.19 -1.10 3.94
CA VAL A 216 -12.75 -2.46 3.64
C VAL A 216 -11.28 -2.39 3.29
N VAL A 217 -10.47 -3.12 4.04
CA VAL A 217 -9.01 -3.17 3.91
C VAL A 217 -8.60 -4.51 3.31
N MET A 218 -7.75 -4.48 2.29
CA MET A 218 -7.19 -5.67 1.67
C MET A 218 -5.67 -5.49 1.50
N SER A 219 -4.89 -6.45 2.01
CA SER A 219 -3.44 -6.43 1.82
C SER A 219 -3.08 -6.52 0.34
N LEU A 220 -2.13 -5.69 -0.10
CA LEU A 220 -1.55 -5.76 -1.44
C LEU A 220 -0.24 -6.55 -1.48
N SER A 221 0.13 -7.20 -0.37
CA SER A 221 1.22 -8.17 -0.37
C SER A 221 0.94 -9.25 -1.42
N ARG A 222 1.90 -9.51 -2.32
CA ARG A 222 1.78 -10.56 -3.34
C ARG A 222 1.35 -11.87 -2.67
N VAL A 223 0.13 -12.31 -2.96
CA VAL A 223 -0.34 -13.63 -2.56
C VAL A 223 0.20 -14.59 -3.60
N ILE A 224 1.26 -15.32 -3.25
CA ILE A 224 1.54 -16.57 -3.94
C ILE A 224 0.45 -17.52 -3.45
N LEU A 225 -0.57 -17.74 -4.27
CA LEU A 225 -1.42 -18.92 -4.11
C LEU A 225 -0.51 -20.11 -4.39
N VAL A 226 0.04 -20.70 -3.34
CA VAL A 226 0.67 -22.01 -3.43
C VAL A 226 -0.48 -23.00 -3.32
N ASP A 227 -0.83 -23.59 -4.46
CA ASP A 227 -1.63 -24.82 -4.51
C ASP A 227 -0.76 -26.02 -4.10
#